data_AF-A0A7Y2FYT9-F1
#
_entry.id   AF-A0A7Y2FYT9-F1
#
_cell.length_a   1.000
_cell.length_b   1.000
_cell.length_c   1.000
_cell.angle_alpha   90.00
_cell.angle_beta   90.00
_cell.angle_gamma   90.00
#
_symmetry.space_group_name_H-M   'P 1'
#
loop_
_entity.id
_entity.type
_entity.pdbx_description
1 polymer ?
#
loop_
_entity_poly.entity_id
_entity_poly.type
_entity_poly.pdbx_seq_one_letter_code
_entity_poly.pdbx_strand_id
1 'polypeptide(L)'
;MLILMVILFAAPSLVKDSTARLINNDRDFEREAPFSFVLQEENPTVIQYDDYDLQVEVEGEVFPAEVFINVDNYQYRLTKESETLFTYRFNNLQRTTAFNLFAPGLRGQKVNSKDFEIDVLKKPNILGFDIRLDYPGYTGRKDETIQNVGDLSMPQGTRLSWSFNASNTNSVDLRFNNASETQAAERKGENLFSYQRRALKDETYMLYVSNEHLPFADSIGYALNVIPDLAPSISVEAFADSTQTTQQYFAGEASDDYGLKNLSFNYQKTNSRGQQQPPVSTSIKISGDRNIQYSYAFNLEELDLKPGDQISYFFEIFDNDAINGSKSARTQVMNYELPSIEELEEQEEQNSDEIKEQLKESLKESRRIQEEMKKLREKMLQQKEMDWQTKKELEKLLEQQKKLQEEINKAKEKFEENLQNQEQLSEKSEEILEKQEKLQELLRR
;
A
#
# COMPACT_ATOMS: atom_id res chain seq x y z
N MET A 1 -70.97 31.38 -85.25
CA MET A 1 -69.87 32.37 -85.18
C MET A 1 -70.09 33.36 -84.03
N LEU A 2 -71.21 34.11 -84.00
CA LEU A 2 -71.45 35.14 -82.97
C LEU A 2 -71.59 34.59 -81.53
N ILE A 3 -72.19 33.42 -81.34
CA ILE A 3 -72.31 32.76 -80.02
C ILE A 3 -70.95 32.27 -79.47
N LEU A 4 -70.03 31.89 -80.35
CA LEU A 4 -68.70 31.41 -79.98
C LEU A 4 -67.82 32.54 -79.42
N MET A 5 -67.97 33.76 -79.97
CA MET A 5 -67.26 34.95 -79.48
C MET A 5 -67.74 35.39 -78.08
N VAL A 6 -69.03 35.21 -77.77
CA VAL A 6 -69.59 35.60 -76.47
C VAL A 6 -69.06 34.71 -75.33
N ILE A 7 -68.88 33.41 -75.59
CA ILE A 7 -68.29 32.47 -74.62
C ILE A 7 -66.82 32.79 -74.34
N LEU A 8 -66.08 33.29 -75.35
CA LEU A 8 -64.66 33.62 -75.22
C LEU A 8 -64.38 34.81 -74.29
N PHE A 9 -65.32 35.75 -74.16
CA PHE A 9 -65.20 36.95 -73.32
C PHE A 9 -65.87 36.82 -71.95
N ALA A 10 -66.95 36.05 -71.83
CA ALA A 10 -67.72 35.94 -70.59
C ALA A 10 -67.13 34.95 -69.56
N ALA A 11 -66.38 33.94 -70.01
CA ALA A 11 -65.73 32.97 -69.12
C ALA A 11 -64.40 32.46 -69.73
N PRO A 12 -63.32 33.28 -69.69
CA PRO A 12 -62.03 32.91 -70.27
C PRO A 12 -61.43 31.62 -69.67
N SER A 13 -61.78 31.28 -68.43
CA SER A 13 -61.35 30.08 -67.73
C SER A 13 -61.91 28.78 -68.31
N LEU A 14 -63.16 28.79 -68.80
CA LEU A 14 -63.82 27.61 -69.39
C LEU A 14 -63.15 27.15 -70.70
N VAL A 15 -62.61 28.09 -71.49
CA VAL A 15 -61.87 27.79 -72.73
C VAL A 15 -60.42 27.41 -72.43
N LYS A 16 -59.79 28.04 -71.43
CA LYS A 16 -58.38 27.80 -71.06
C LYS A 16 -58.18 26.42 -70.43
N ASP A 17 -59.11 25.95 -69.60
CA ASP A 17 -59.05 24.61 -68.98
C ASP A 17 -59.39 23.49 -69.98
N SER A 18 -60.24 23.78 -70.98
CA SER A 18 -60.66 22.79 -71.98
C SER A 18 -59.66 22.64 -73.14
N THR A 19 -58.97 23.71 -73.54
CA THR A 19 -57.96 23.65 -74.63
C THR A 19 -56.59 23.17 -74.15
N ALA A 20 -56.23 23.36 -72.87
CA ALA A 20 -55.00 22.78 -72.30
C ALA A 20 -55.02 21.23 -72.28
N ARG A 21 -56.20 20.61 -72.20
CA ARG A 21 -56.37 19.14 -72.23
C ARG A 21 -56.39 18.53 -73.64
N LEU A 22 -56.60 19.33 -74.69
CA LEU A 22 -56.68 18.83 -76.07
C LEU A 22 -55.33 18.90 -76.82
N ILE A 23 -54.38 19.71 -76.35
CA ILE A 23 -53.07 19.94 -76.98
C ILE A 23 -51.95 19.08 -76.34
N ASN A 24 -52.19 18.46 -75.19
CA ASN A 24 -51.25 17.56 -74.49
C ASN A 24 -51.77 16.11 -74.44
N ASN A 25 -52.03 15.51 -75.60
CA ASN A 25 -52.68 14.18 -75.71
C ASN A 25 -51.75 12.97 -75.44
N ASP A 26 -50.49 13.19 -75.06
CA ASP A 26 -49.50 12.14 -74.74
C ASP A 26 -48.75 12.40 -73.41
N ARG A 27 -49.40 13.08 -72.47
CA ARG A 27 -48.93 13.13 -71.08
C ARG A 27 -50.09 12.78 -70.16
N ASP A 28 -50.01 11.61 -69.53
CA ASP A 28 -50.78 11.31 -68.32
C ASP A 28 -50.48 12.42 -67.31
N PHE A 29 -51.36 13.41 -67.23
CA PHE A 29 -51.41 14.28 -66.06
C PHE A 29 -52.00 13.43 -64.95
N GLU A 30 -51.14 12.75 -64.19
CA GLU A 30 -51.51 12.29 -62.85
C GLU A 30 -52.06 13.52 -62.12
N ARG A 31 -53.37 13.49 -61.89
CA ARG A 31 -54.06 14.51 -61.11
C ARG A 31 -53.32 14.63 -59.77
N GLU A 32 -52.99 15.86 -59.36
CA GLU A 32 -52.30 16.11 -58.09
C GLU A 32 -52.93 15.28 -56.97
N ALA A 33 -52.08 14.59 -56.21
CA ALA A 33 -52.52 13.72 -55.14
C ALA A 33 -53.44 14.51 -54.18
N PRO A 34 -54.54 13.91 -53.70
CA PRO A 34 -55.54 14.62 -52.88
C PRO A 34 -54.99 15.10 -51.53
N PHE A 35 -53.82 14.60 -51.13
CA PHE A 35 -53.04 15.00 -49.97
C PHE A 35 -51.58 14.57 -50.13
N SER A 36 -50.70 15.14 -49.32
CA SER A 36 -49.29 14.79 -49.16
C SER A 36 -48.94 14.51 -47.70
N PHE A 37 -47.92 13.68 -47.49
CA PHE A 37 -47.37 13.40 -46.18
C PHE A 37 -46.18 14.33 -45.92
N VAL A 38 -46.24 15.08 -44.83
CA VAL A 38 -45.18 15.97 -44.35
C VAL A 38 -44.62 15.39 -43.07
N LEU A 39 -43.32 15.15 -43.05
CA LEU A 39 -42.62 14.74 -41.84
C LEU A 39 -42.14 15.99 -41.10
N GLN A 40 -42.11 15.92 -39.77
CA GLN A 40 -41.53 16.98 -38.95
C GLN A 40 -40.03 17.19 -39.27
N GLU A 41 -39.31 16.11 -39.57
CA GLU A 41 -37.92 16.11 -40.02
C GLU A 41 -37.78 15.25 -41.28
N GLU A 42 -37.11 15.75 -42.32
CA GLU A 42 -37.00 15.00 -43.58
C GLU A 42 -36.01 13.82 -43.50
N ASN A 43 -34.92 13.97 -42.73
CA ASN A 43 -33.88 12.97 -42.53
C ASN A 43 -33.57 12.83 -41.02
N PRO A 44 -34.47 12.21 -40.25
CA PRO A 44 -34.28 12.08 -38.82
C PRO A 44 -33.06 11.20 -38.52
N THR A 45 -32.28 11.62 -37.52
CA THR A 45 -31.09 10.90 -37.07
C THR A 45 -31.32 10.40 -35.65
N VAL A 46 -31.09 9.10 -35.41
CA VAL A 46 -31.39 8.43 -34.14
C VAL A 46 -30.16 7.69 -33.63
N ILE A 47 -29.94 7.67 -32.32
CA ILE A 47 -28.86 6.89 -31.72
C ILE A 47 -29.22 5.41 -31.77
N GLN A 48 -28.24 4.56 -32.10
CA GLN A 48 -28.45 3.12 -32.12
C GLN A 48 -29.01 2.60 -30.79
N TYR A 49 -30.03 1.75 -30.90
CA TYR A 49 -30.82 1.15 -29.82
C TYR A 49 -31.87 2.06 -29.18
N ASP A 50 -31.96 3.33 -29.57
CA ASP A 50 -33.04 4.21 -29.13
C ASP A 50 -34.32 3.97 -29.94
N ASP A 51 -35.44 4.37 -29.35
CA ASP A 51 -36.73 4.41 -30.01
C ASP A 51 -36.91 5.74 -30.73
N TYR A 52 -37.72 5.75 -31.79
CA TYR A 52 -38.06 6.97 -32.53
C TYR A 52 -39.56 7.04 -32.81
N ASP A 53 -40.19 8.10 -32.33
CA ASP A 53 -41.60 8.38 -32.57
C ASP A 53 -41.74 9.26 -33.83
N LEU A 54 -42.04 8.63 -34.96
CA LEU A 54 -42.29 9.31 -36.23
C LEU A 54 -43.64 10.04 -36.15
N GLN A 55 -43.64 11.34 -36.40
CA GLN A 55 -44.84 12.15 -36.57
C GLN A 55 -45.05 12.48 -38.05
N VAL A 56 -46.24 12.18 -38.54
CA VAL A 56 -46.65 12.39 -39.93
C VAL A 56 -47.84 13.32 -39.95
N GLU A 57 -47.66 14.50 -40.52
CA GLU A 57 -48.75 15.43 -40.80
C GLU A 57 -49.27 15.21 -42.23
N VAL A 58 -50.58 15.23 -42.39
CA VAL A 58 -51.24 15.11 -43.69
C VAL A 58 -51.78 16.47 -44.09
N GLU A 59 -51.30 16.99 -45.23
CA GLU A 59 -51.75 18.24 -45.82
C GLU A 59 -52.51 17.96 -47.12
N GLY A 60 -53.66 18.61 -47.34
CA GLY A 60 -54.43 18.44 -48.56
C GLY A 60 -55.90 18.84 -48.43
N GLU A 61 -56.66 18.57 -49.48
CA GLU A 61 -58.12 18.82 -49.50
C GLU A 61 -58.91 17.67 -48.89
N VAL A 62 -58.29 16.49 -48.74
CA VAL A 62 -58.91 15.26 -48.22
C VAL A 62 -58.00 14.59 -47.20
N PHE A 63 -58.55 14.28 -46.02
CA PHE A 63 -57.81 13.59 -44.96
C PHE A 63 -58.14 12.08 -44.95
N PRO A 64 -57.13 11.20 -45.01
CA PRO A 64 -57.35 9.75 -44.95
C PRO A 64 -57.79 9.32 -43.54
N ALA A 65 -58.64 8.29 -43.47
CA ALA A 65 -59.06 7.72 -42.18
C ALA A 65 -57.94 6.90 -41.52
N GLU A 66 -57.09 6.29 -42.33
CA GLU A 66 -55.98 5.44 -41.91
C GLU A 66 -54.76 5.72 -42.79
N VAL A 67 -53.60 5.79 -42.16
CA VAL A 67 -52.30 5.86 -42.82
C VAL A 67 -51.51 4.61 -42.45
N PHE A 68 -50.74 4.10 -43.40
CA PHE A 68 -49.89 2.95 -43.23
C PHE A 68 -48.44 3.31 -43.53
N ILE A 69 -47.53 2.67 -42.83
CA ILE A 69 -46.09 2.72 -43.07
C ILE A 69 -45.65 1.35 -43.57
N ASN A 70 -44.75 1.35 -44.54
CA ASN A 70 -44.08 0.15 -45.00
C ASN A 70 -42.59 0.26 -44.67
N VAL A 71 -42.11 -0.70 -43.88
CA VAL A 71 -40.74 -0.79 -43.35
C VAL A 71 -40.23 -2.20 -43.61
N ASP A 72 -39.09 -2.38 -44.28
CA ASP A 72 -38.53 -3.70 -44.62
C ASP A 72 -39.55 -4.65 -45.29
N ASN A 73 -40.44 -4.12 -46.13
CA ASN A 73 -41.58 -4.82 -46.78
C ASN A 73 -42.71 -5.29 -45.85
N TYR A 74 -42.71 -4.87 -44.59
CA TYR A 74 -43.82 -5.08 -43.66
C TYR A 74 -44.66 -3.82 -43.52
N GLN A 75 -45.98 -3.99 -43.54
CA GLN A 75 -46.93 -2.89 -43.47
C GLN A 75 -47.53 -2.80 -42.06
N TYR A 76 -47.45 -1.62 -41.47
CA TYR A 76 -48.03 -1.30 -40.16
C TYR A 76 -49.00 -0.13 -40.30
N ARG A 77 -50.07 -0.14 -39.52
CA ARG A 77 -50.99 0.99 -39.44
C ARG A 77 -50.45 2.01 -38.45
N LEU A 78 -50.45 3.28 -38.82
CA LEU A 78 -50.12 4.38 -37.90
C LEU A 78 -51.24 4.55 -36.87
N THR A 79 -50.89 5.09 -35.72
CA THR A 79 -51.85 5.58 -34.72
C THR A 79 -52.35 6.95 -35.14
N LYS A 80 -53.68 7.14 -35.20
CA LYS A 80 -54.29 8.43 -35.51
C LYS A 80 -54.41 9.25 -34.22
N GLU A 81 -53.69 10.36 -34.12
CA GLU A 81 -53.75 11.28 -32.98
C GLU A 81 -54.77 12.40 -33.20
N SER A 82 -54.90 12.86 -34.45
CA SER A 82 -55.90 13.87 -34.88
C SER A 82 -56.33 13.64 -36.34
N GLU A 83 -57.18 14.50 -36.90
CA GLU A 83 -57.55 14.42 -38.33
C GLU A 83 -56.37 14.61 -39.28
N THR A 84 -55.32 15.31 -38.85
CA THR A 84 -54.14 15.60 -39.68
C THR A 84 -52.86 14.93 -39.18
N LEU A 85 -52.83 14.44 -37.93
CA LEU A 85 -51.62 13.92 -37.29
C LEU A 85 -51.70 12.42 -37.03
N PHE A 86 -50.67 11.72 -37.51
CA PHE A 86 -50.48 10.28 -37.32
C PHE A 86 -49.10 9.99 -36.74
N THR A 87 -48.99 8.94 -35.93
CA THR A 87 -47.74 8.56 -35.26
C THR A 87 -47.38 7.09 -35.50
N TYR A 88 -46.08 6.81 -35.54
CA TYR A 88 -45.55 5.45 -35.52
C TYR A 88 -44.26 5.37 -34.72
N ARG A 89 -44.18 4.42 -33.79
CA ARG A 89 -42.99 4.20 -32.97
C ARG A 89 -42.11 3.12 -33.57
N PHE A 90 -40.92 3.51 -34.01
CA PHE A 90 -39.82 2.57 -34.24
C PHE A 90 -39.21 2.22 -32.89
N ASN A 91 -39.14 0.93 -32.57
CA ASN A 91 -38.52 0.47 -31.34
C ASN A 91 -37.12 -0.08 -31.62
N ASN A 92 -36.15 0.28 -30.78
CA ASN A 92 -34.79 -0.26 -30.78
C ASN A 92 -34.14 -0.23 -32.18
N LEU A 93 -34.00 0.97 -32.77
CA LEU A 93 -33.44 1.12 -34.11
C LEU A 93 -31.95 0.74 -34.14
N GLN A 94 -31.61 -0.32 -34.88
CA GLN A 94 -30.24 -0.87 -34.90
C GLN A 94 -29.42 -0.45 -36.12
N ARG A 95 -30.09 -0.16 -37.23
CA ARG A 95 -29.49 0.17 -38.52
C ARG A 95 -30.35 1.22 -39.22
N THR A 96 -29.73 1.96 -40.13
CA THR A 96 -30.44 2.85 -41.04
C THR A 96 -31.59 2.10 -41.71
N THR A 97 -32.78 2.68 -41.63
CA THR A 97 -34.04 2.01 -41.99
C THR A 97 -34.80 2.88 -42.98
N ALA A 98 -35.00 2.35 -44.18
CA ALA A 98 -35.83 2.98 -45.20
C ALA A 98 -37.32 2.66 -44.97
N PHE A 99 -38.17 3.65 -45.19
CA PHE A 99 -39.61 3.50 -45.07
C PHE A 99 -40.36 4.37 -46.07
N ASN A 100 -41.59 3.98 -46.39
CA ASN A 100 -42.51 4.84 -47.11
C ASN A 100 -43.92 4.77 -46.53
N LEU A 101 -44.67 5.85 -46.73
CA LEU A 101 -46.02 6.01 -46.21
C LEU A 101 -47.03 5.85 -47.34
N PHE A 102 -48.19 5.32 -47.01
CA PHE A 102 -49.29 5.24 -47.96
C PHE A 102 -50.65 5.28 -47.28
N ALA A 103 -51.65 5.76 -48.02
CA ALA A 103 -53.03 5.76 -47.57
C ALA A 103 -54.02 5.61 -48.74
N PRO A 104 -55.24 5.13 -48.50
CA PRO A 104 -56.30 5.15 -49.49
C PRO A 104 -56.69 6.58 -49.87
N GLY A 105 -56.63 6.89 -51.16
CA GLY A 105 -57.08 8.13 -51.77
C GLY A 105 -58.49 8.04 -52.36
N LEU A 106 -58.85 9.05 -53.16
CA LEU A 106 -60.16 9.11 -53.81
C LEU A 106 -60.35 7.93 -54.79
N ARG A 107 -61.56 7.35 -54.79
CA ARG A 107 -61.96 6.23 -55.67
C ARG A 107 -61.08 4.98 -55.50
N GLY A 108 -60.44 4.80 -54.34
CA GLY A 108 -59.66 3.62 -54.01
C GLY A 108 -58.23 3.59 -54.60
N GLN A 109 -57.74 4.71 -55.15
CA GLN A 109 -56.34 4.81 -55.56
C GLN A 109 -55.43 4.88 -54.34
N LYS A 110 -54.27 4.22 -54.36
CA LYS A 110 -53.29 4.26 -53.28
C LYS A 110 -52.39 5.49 -53.48
N VAL A 111 -52.37 6.40 -52.52
CA VAL A 111 -51.43 7.53 -52.48
C VAL A 111 -50.20 7.07 -51.71
N ASN A 112 -49.01 7.16 -52.31
CA ASN A 112 -47.74 6.81 -51.67
C ASN A 112 -46.90 8.07 -51.50
N SER A 113 -46.09 8.13 -50.45
CA SER A 113 -45.07 9.16 -50.28
C SER A 113 -43.84 8.89 -51.15
N LYS A 114 -42.89 9.84 -51.14
CA LYS A 114 -41.48 9.54 -51.45
C LYS A 114 -40.93 8.53 -50.45
N ASP A 115 -39.84 7.86 -50.80
CA ASP A 115 -39.10 7.04 -49.86
C ASP A 115 -38.36 7.95 -48.87
N PHE A 116 -38.37 7.57 -47.60
CA PHE A 116 -37.71 8.25 -46.51
C PHE A 116 -36.72 7.30 -45.85
N GLU A 117 -35.76 7.86 -45.12
CA GLU A 117 -34.73 7.10 -44.42
C GLU A 117 -34.51 7.67 -43.02
N ILE A 118 -34.36 6.78 -42.05
CA ILE A 118 -33.95 7.14 -40.69
C ILE A 118 -32.49 6.73 -40.53
N ASP A 119 -31.61 7.71 -40.38
CA ASP A 119 -30.18 7.49 -40.18
C ASP A 119 -29.90 7.07 -38.73
N VAL A 120 -29.18 5.97 -38.55
CA VAL A 120 -28.81 5.47 -37.21
C VAL A 120 -27.35 5.74 -36.90
N LEU A 121 -27.10 6.61 -35.92
CA LEU A 121 -25.78 6.88 -35.38
C LEU A 121 -25.33 5.71 -34.53
N LYS A 122 -24.28 5.02 -34.98
CA LYS A 122 -23.70 3.90 -34.23
C LYS A 122 -23.21 4.38 -32.87
N LYS A 123 -23.62 3.67 -31.81
CA LYS A 123 -23.23 3.99 -30.44
C LYS A 123 -21.83 3.43 -30.14
N PRO A 124 -20.87 4.26 -29.68
CA PRO A 124 -19.58 3.80 -29.15
C PRO A 124 -19.79 2.83 -28.00
N ASN A 125 -18.98 1.76 -27.95
CA ASN A 125 -19.06 0.78 -26.87
C ASN A 125 -17.70 0.13 -26.59
N ILE A 126 -17.40 -0.16 -25.32
CA ILE A 126 -16.29 -1.02 -24.90
C ILE A 126 -16.79 -2.47 -24.90
N LEU A 127 -16.23 -3.30 -25.79
CA LEU A 127 -16.54 -4.74 -25.85
C LEU A 127 -15.86 -5.51 -24.71
N GLY A 128 -14.70 -5.04 -24.27
CA GLY A 128 -13.93 -5.59 -23.16
C GLY A 128 -12.55 -4.97 -23.06
N PHE A 129 -11.83 -5.27 -21.99
CA PHE A 129 -10.45 -4.82 -21.86
C PHE A 129 -9.63 -5.75 -20.96
N ASP A 130 -8.33 -5.78 -21.23
CA ASP A 130 -7.36 -6.49 -20.42
C ASP A 130 -6.42 -5.49 -19.74
N ILE A 131 -6.01 -5.79 -18.52
CA ILE A 131 -5.00 -5.02 -17.79
C ILE A 131 -3.83 -5.95 -17.47
N ARG A 132 -2.66 -5.64 -18.03
CA ARG A 132 -1.40 -6.29 -17.64
C ARG A 132 -0.78 -5.54 -16.45
N LEU A 133 -0.49 -6.29 -15.38
CA LEU A 133 0.16 -5.82 -14.17
C LEU A 133 1.63 -6.28 -14.21
N ASP A 134 2.53 -5.34 -14.40
CA ASP A 134 3.99 -5.51 -14.30
C ASP A 134 4.42 -5.09 -12.89
N TYR A 135 4.65 -6.09 -12.04
CA TYR A 135 4.92 -5.89 -10.62
C TYR A 135 6.37 -5.48 -10.39
N PRO A 136 6.66 -4.62 -9.39
CA PRO A 136 8.05 -4.27 -9.10
C PRO A 136 8.86 -5.51 -8.72
N GLY A 137 10.04 -5.67 -9.34
CA GLY A 137 10.83 -6.90 -9.22
C GLY A 137 11.24 -7.27 -7.78
N TYR A 138 11.43 -6.28 -6.90
CA TYR A 138 11.78 -6.51 -5.50
C TYR A 138 10.66 -7.22 -4.71
N THR A 139 9.41 -7.18 -5.19
CA THR A 139 8.27 -7.85 -4.55
C THR A 139 8.29 -9.37 -4.72
N GLY A 140 9.05 -9.87 -5.71
CA GLY A 140 9.09 -11.28 -6.10
C GLY A 140 7.79 -11.81 -6.72
N ARG A 141 6.80 -10.95 -6.99
CA ARG A 141 5.55 -11.34 -7.64
C ARG A 141 5.76 -11.49 -9.15
N LYS A 142 5.08 -12.47 -9.75
CA LYS A 142 5.06 -12.65 -11.20
C LYS A 142 4.01 -11.73 -11.81
N ASP A 143 4.34 -11.12 -12.95
CA ASP A 143 3.40 -10.38 -13.78
C ASP A 143 2.13 -11.20 -14.05
N GLU A 144 1.00 -10.51 -14.08
CA GLU A 144 -0.29 -11.12 -14.40
C GLU A 144 -1.09 -10.25 -15.38
N THR A 145 -2.10 -10.85 -16.00
CA THR A 145 -3.04 -10.14 -16.87
C THR A 145 -4.44 -10.49 -16.41
N ILE A 146 -5.24 -9.45 -16.17
CA ILE A 146 -6.60 -9.57 -15.67
C ILE A 146 -7.54 -9.07 -16.76
N GLN A 147 -8.59 -9.85 -17.03
CA GLN A 147 -9.53 -9.60 -18.14
C GLN A 147 -10.86 -9.09 -17.60
N ASN A 148 -11.36 -8.00 -18.16
CA ASN A 148 -12.65 -7.38 -17.87
C ASN A 148 -12.90 -7.07 -16.38
N VAL A 149 -11.84 -6.84 -15.61
CA VAL A 149 -11.92 -6.37 -14.22
C VAL A 149 -11.26 -5.00 -14.15
N GLY A 150 -12.03 -3.98 -13.79
CA GLY A 150 -11.52 -2.63 -13.67
C GLY A 150 -11.09 -2.22 -12.26
N ASP A 151 -11.70 -2.82 -11.23
CA ASP A 151 -11.33 -2.61 -9.82
C ASP A 151 -10.15 -3.51 -9.44
N LEU A 152 -9.04 -2.90 -9.01
CA LEU A 152 -7.79 -3.64 -8.78
C LEU A 152 -7.18 -3.32 -7.41
N SER A 153 -6.40 -4.26 -6.89
CA SER A 153 -5.54 -4.08 -5.73
C SER A 153 -4.13 -4.60 -6.01
N MET A 154 -3.11 -3.75 -5.82
CA MET A 154 -1.74 -4.05 -6.24
C MET A 154 -0.70 -3.35 -5.36
N PRO A 155 0.55 -3.84 -5.29
CA PRO A 155 1.65 -3.13 -4.65
C PRO A 155 1.95 -1.79 -5.32
N GLN A 156 2.44 -0.84 -4.52
CA GLN A 156 2.93 0.44 -5.00
C GLN A 156 4.01 0.26 -6.07
N GLY A 157 3.97 1.10 -7.10
CA GLY A 157 4.94 1.11 -8.17
C GLY A 157 4.64 0.13 -9.31
N THR A 158 3.58 -0.68 -9.21
CA THR A 158 3.10 -1.57 -10.28
C THR A 158 2.80 -0.77 -11.54
N ARG A 159 3.25 -1.26 -12.69
CA ARG A 159 2.97 -0.66 -13.99
C ARG A 159 1.78 -1.37 -14.62
N LEU A 160 0.73 -0.59 -14.87
CA LEU A 160 -0.51 -1.01 -15.48
C LEU A 160 -0.47 -0.71 -16.97
N SER A 161 -0.83 -1.70 -17.79
CA SER A 161 -1.03 -1.53 -19.23
C SER A 161 -2.43 -2.02 -19.60
N TRP A 162 -3.31 -1.10 -19.93
CA TRP A 162 -4.65 -1.40 -20.41
C TRP A 162 -4.63 -1.68 -21.91
N SER A 163 -5.45 -2.63 -22.33
CA SER A 163 -5.76 -2.91 -23.72
C SER A 163 -7.28 -2.98 -23.88
N PHE A 164 -7.87 -1.95 -24.47
CA PHE A 164 -9.31 -1.84 -24.68
C PHE A 164 -9.69 -2.32 -26.08
N ASN A 165 -10.72 -3.15 -26.15
CA ASN A 165 -11.40 -3.49 -27.39
C ASN A 165 -12.73 -2.72 -27.44
N ALA A 166 -12.89 -1.80 -28.39
CA ALA A 166 -14.04 -0.93 -28.48
C ALA A 166 -14.56 -0.85 -29.93
N SER A 167 -15.88 -0.88 -30.10
CA SER A 167 -16.56 -0.84 -31.39
C SER A 167 -17.24 0.49 -31.62
N ASN A 168 -17.25 0.98 -32.88
CA ASN A 168 -17.87 2.25 -33.26
C ASN A 168 -17.32 3.46 -32.47
N THR A 169 -16.07 3.36 -32.04
CA THR A 169 -15.42 4.30 -31.11
C THR A 169 -14.24 4.93 -31.83
N ASN A 170 -14.14 6.27 -31.81
CA ASN A 170 -12.99 7.01 -32.32
C ASN A 170 -11.92 7.22 -31.23
N SER A 171 -12.33 7.51 -30.00
CA SER A 171 -11.43 7.72 -28.86
C SER A 171 -11.92 7.04 -27.58
N VAL A 172 -10.95 6.62 -26.77
CA VAL A 172 -11.14 6.14 -25.41
C VAL A 172 -10.31 7.05 -24.52
N ASP A 173 -10.96 7.73 -23.58
CA ASP A 173 -10.32 8.69 -22.69
C ASP A 173 -10.43 8.23 -21.25
N LEU A 174 -9.35 8.38 -20.48
CA LEU A 174 -9.30 8.02 -19.07
C LEU A 174 -9.18 9.27 -18.21
N ARG A 175 -10.03 9.40 -17.20
CA ARG A 175 -9.90 10.45 -16.18
C ARG A 175 -9.58 9.82 -14.84
N PHE A 176 -8.39 10.10 -14.32
CA PHE A 176 -7.96 9.62 -13.01
C PHE A 176 -8.31 10.66 -11.94
N ASN A 177 -8.96 10.22 -10.87
CA ASN A 177 -9.47 11.05 -9.78
C ASN A 177 -10.40 12.18 -10.28
N ASN A 178 -10.60 13.20 -9.45
CA ASN A 178 -11.26 14.45 -9.83
C ASN A 178 -10.31 15.40 -10.60
N ALA A 179 -9.42 14.85 -11.45
CA ALA A 179 -8.60 15.67 -12.33
C ALA A 179 -9.49 16.43 -13.32
N SER A 180 -9.11 17.66 -13.66
CA SER A 180 -9.85 18.50 -14.63
C SER A 180 -9.74 17.97 -16.06
N GLU A 181 -8.70 17.21 -16.37
CA GLU A 181 -8.36 16.77 -17.72
C GLU A 181 -8.45 15.24 -17.86
N THR A 182 -8.92 14.82 -19.03
CA THR A 182 -8.88 13.43 -19.49
C THR A 182 -7.56 13.13 -20.20
N GLN A 183 -7.18 11.86 -20.23
CA GLN A 183 -6.00 11.36 -20.91
C GLN A 183 -6.40 10.35 -21.99
N ALA A 184 -6.07 10.64 -23.24
CA ALA A 184 -6.43 9.78 -24.36
C ALA A 184 -5.61 8.48 -24.37
N ALA A 185 -6.28 7.36 -24.56
CA ALA A 185 -5.64 6.10 -24.90
C ALA A 185 -5.11 6.15 -26.33
N GLU A 186 -3.96 5.52 -26.57
CA GLU A 186 -3.37 5.43 -27.88
C GLU A 186 -4.12 4.39 -28.72
N ARG A 187 -4.59 4.78 -29.91
CA ARG A 187 -5.18 3.84 -30.87
C ARG A 187 -4.09 2.95 -31.49
N LYS A 188 -4.19 1.64 -31.27
CA LYS A 188 -3.27 0.63 -31.82
C LYS A 188 -3.86 -0.16 -32.99
N GLY A 189 -5.15 -0.02 -33.25
CA GLY A 189 -5.83 -0.67 -34.37
C GLY A 189 -7.22 -0.09 -34.60
N GLU A 190 -8.03 -0.77 -35.41
CA GLU A 190 -9.39 -0.33 -35.72
C GLU A 190 -10.30 -0.32 -34.49
N ASN A 191 -10.17 -1.34 -33.62
CA ASN A 191 -10.96 -1.46 -32.40
C ASN A 191 -10.08 -1.53 -31.14
N LEU A 192 -8.75 -1.35 -31.28
CA LEU A 192 -7.80 -1.58 -30.19
C LEU A 192 -7.20 -0.26 -29.70
N PHE A 193 -7.26 -0.04 -28.39
CA PHE A 193 -6.65 1.11 -27.72
C PHE A 193 -5.78 0.65 -26.56
N SER A 194 -4.72 1.38 -26.27
CA SER A 194 -3.81 1.07 -25.17
C SER A 194 -3.49 2.30 -24.34
N TYR A 195 -3.40 2.12 -23.04
CA TYR A 195 -2.96 3.17 -22.13
C TYR A 195 -2.05 2.56 -21.05
N GLN A 196 -1.10 3.34 -20.54
CA GLN A 196 -0.17 2.88 -19.52
C GLN A 196 -0.07 3.89 -18.39
N ARG A 197 0.02 3.40 -17.15
CA ARG A 197 0.17 4.22 -15.95
C ARG A 197 0.91 3.43 -14.87
N ARG A 198 1.63 4.14 -14.01
CA ARG A 198 2.22 3.56 -12.80
C ARG A 198 1.32 3.87 -11.61
N ALA A 199 0.94 2.86 -10.85
CA ALA A 199 0.14 3.01 -9.65
C ALA A 199 1.04 3.41 -8.47
N LEU A 200 0.84 4.60 -7.90
CA LEU A 200 1.66 5.12 -6.80
C LEU A 200 0.87 5.38 -5.51
N LYS A 201 -0.44 5.57 -5.64
CA LYS A 201 -1.39 5.87 -4.57
C LYS A 201 -2.76 5.37 -5.01
N ASP A 202 -3.69 5.27 -4.06
CA ASP A 202 -5.09 4.98 -4.34
C ASP A 202 -5.66 6.03 -5.31
N GLU A 203 -6.31 5.57 -6.37
CA GLU A 203 -6.94 6.43 -7.38
C GLU A 203 -8.20 5.78 -7.91
N THR A 204 -9.22 6.58 -8.23
CA THR A 204 -10.33 6.13 -9.07
C THR A 204 -10.08 6.53 -10.51
N TYR A 205 -10.67 5.84 -11.47
CA TYR A 205 -10.64 6.26 -12.86
C TYR A 205 -11.97 6.05 -13.56
N MET A 206 -12.29 6.96 -14.45
CA MET A 206 -13.45 6.89 -15.34
C MET A 206 -12.96 6.68 -16.77
N LEU A 207 -13.52 5.68 -17.44
CA LEU A 207 -13.37 5.48 -18.88
C LEU A 207 -14.48 6.25 -19.59
N TYR A 208 -14.13 6.97 -20.65
CA TYR A 208 -15.06 7.65 -21.55
C TYR A 208 -14.87 7.09 -22.94
N VAL A 209 -15.97 6.82 -23.63
CA VAL A 209 -15.95 6.43 -25.04
C VAL A 209 -16.73 7.40 -25.89
N SER A 210 -16.19 7.67 -27.08
CA SER A 210 -16.80 8.61 -28.01
C SER A 210 -16.48 8.29 -29.46
N ASN A 211 -17.33 8.81 -30.35
CA ASN A 211 -17.07 8.88 -31.78
C ASN A 211 -17.37 10.29 -32.30
N GLU A 212 -17.18 10.50 -33.60
CA GLU A 212 -17.37 11.82 -34.23
C GLU A 212 -18.79 12.38 -34.05
N HIS A 213 -19.80 11.52 -33.92
CA HIS A 213 -21.20 11.92 -33.77
C HIS A 213 -21.67 11.97 -32.32
N LEU A 214 -21.05 11.19 -31.45
CA LEU A 214 -21.41 11.02 -30.03
C LEU A 214 -20.16 11.27 -29.16
N PRO A 215 -19.85 12.54 -28.84
CA PRO A 215 -18.67 12.91 -28.06
C PRO A 215 -18.75 12.49 -26.58
N PHE A 216 -19.95 12.20 -26.06
CA PHE A 216 -20.18 11.81 -24.67
C PHE A 216 -21.13 10.61 -24.60
N ALA A 217 -20.75 9.49 -25.23
CA ALA A 217 -21.65 8.36 -25.40
C ALA A 217 -21.90 7.59 -24.09
N ASP A 218 -20.83 7.23 -23.37
CA ASP A 218 -20.93 6.47 -22.13
C ASP A 218 -19.68 6.67 -21.25
N SER A 219 -19.82 6.35 -19.96
CA SER A 219 -18.71 6.33 -19.02
C SER A 219 -18.83 5.24 -17.97
N ILE A 220 -17.70 4.63 -17.61
CA ILE A 220 -17.63 3.55 -16.62
C ILE A 220 -16.54 3.86 -15.60
N GLY A 221 -16.83 3.71 -14.31
CA GLY A 221 -15.91 4.04 -13.21
C GLY A 221 -15.37 2.81 -12.49
N TYR A 222 -14.11 2.90 -12.07
CA TYR A 222 -13.39 1.85 -11.35
C TYR A 222 -12.42 2.43 -10.31
N ALA A 223 -11.92 1.58 -9.41
CA ALA A 223 -10.97 1.93 -8.36
C ALA A 223 -9.64 1.14 -8.45
N LEU A 224 -8.53 1.84 -8.25
CA LEU A 224 -7.19 1.28 -8.08
C LEU A 224 -6.79 1.45 -6.61
N ASN A 225 -6.62 0.33 -5.91
CA ASN A 225 -6.14 0.30 -4.53
C ASN A 225 -4.65 -0.07 -4.53
N VAL A 226 -3.82 0.79 -3.96
CA VAL A 226 -2.37 0.66 -3.94
C VAL A 226 -1.90 0.32 -2.53
N ILE A 227 -1.29 -0.84 -2.38
CA ILE A 227 -0.73 -1.31 -1.12
C ILE A 227 0.70 -0.74 -0.99
N PRO A 228 0.95 0.20 -0.06
CA PRO A 228 2.28 0.74 0.16
C PRO A 228 3.21 -0.31 0.75
N ASP A 229 4.50 -0.14 0.48
CA ASP A 229 5.58 -0.93 1.04
C ASP A 229 5.89 -0.44 2.46
N LEU A 230 5.95 -1.34 3.44
CA LEU A 230 6.16 -0.99 4.84
C LEU A 230 7.65 -0.84 5.18
N ALA A 231 7.97 -0.11 6.23
CA ALA A 231 9.35 -0.05 6.72
C ALA A 231 9.71 -1.36 7.45
N PRO A 232 10.98 -1.79 7.43
CA PRO A 232 11.40 -3.00 8.12
C PRO A 232 11.29 -2.82 9.64
N SER A 233 11.31 -3.93 10.37
CA SER A 233 11.43 -3.93 11.83
C SER A 233 12.70 -4.67 12.27
N ILE A 234 13.27 -4.23 13.38
CA ILE A 234 14.49 -4.82 13.96
C ILE A 234 14.39 -4.83 15.49
N SER A 235 14.78 -5.95 16.09
CA SER A 235 14.96 -6.12 17.52
C SER A 235 16.38 -6.62 17.81
N VAL A 236 16.87 -6.34 19.02
CA VAL A 236 18.16 -6.85 19.50
C VAL A 236 18.07 -7.09 21.00
N GLU A 237 18.69 -8.18 21.44
CA GLU A 237 18.94 -8.51 22.83
C GLU A 237 20.45 -8.59 23.06
N ALA A 238 20.88 -8.00 24.17
CA ALA A 238 22.27 -8.01 24.59
C ALA A 238 22.50 -9.09 25.66
N PHE A 239 23.57 -9.86 25.49
CA PHE A 239 24.02 -10.89 26.41
C PHE A 239 25.40 -10.49 26.92
N ALA A 240 25.48 -10.26 28.23
CA ALA A 240 26.73 -9.97 28.91
C ALA A 240 27.23 -11.26 29.58
N ASP A 241 28.49 -11.62 29.33
CA ASP A 241 29.18 -12.65 30.09
C ASP A 241 29.81 -12.00 31.33
N SER A 242 29.41 -12.45 32.52
CA SER A 242 29.96 -11.95 33.79
C SER A 242 31.46 -12.19 33.94
N THR A 243 32.03 -13.13 33.18
CA THR A 243 33.46 -13.48 33.22
C THR A 243 34.29 -12.71 32.20
N GLN A 244 33.65 -12.09 31.19
CA GLN A 244 34.32 -11.38 30.11
C GLN A 244 33.64 -10.04 29.83
N THR A 245 33.93 -9.05 30.67
CA THR A 245 33.34 -7.70 30.63
C THR A 245 33.68 -6.90 29.38
N THR A 246 34.69 -7.32 28.62
CA THR A 246 35.18 -6.64 27.41
C THR A 246 34.55 -7.16 26.10
N GLN A 247 33.75 -8.24 26.16
CA GLN A 247 33.02 -8.76 25.01
C GLN A 247 31.51 -8.69 25.22
N GLN A 248 30.81 -8.05 24.29
CA GLN A 248 29.35 -7.99 24.29
C GLN A 248 28.79 -8.81 23.14
N TYR A 249 27.85 -9.69 23.45
CA TYR A 249 27.18 -10.51 22.45
C TYR A 249 25.78 -9.98 22.22
N PHE A 250 25.38 -9.89 20.96
CA PHE A 250 24.06 -9.46 20.54
C PHE A 250 23.43 -10.54 19.70
N ALA A 251 22.15 -10.79 19.93
CA ALA A 251 21.32 -11.57 19.03
C ALA A 251 20.00 -10.82 18.78
N GLY A 252 19.50 -10.89 17.55
CA GLY A 252 18.32 -10.14 17.19
C GLY A 252 17.62 -10.70 15.96
N GLU A 253 16.45 -10.16 15.69
CA GLU A 253 15.64 -10.50 14.53
C GLU A 253 15.33 -9.25 13.72
N ALA A 254 15.26 -9.39 12.40
CA ALA A 254 14.76 -8.34 11.53
C ALA A 254 13.76 -8.91 10.54
N SER A 255 12.72 -8.14 10.23
CA SER A 255 11.64 -8.56 9.34
C SER A 255 11.13 -7.45 8.44
N ASP A 256 10.64 -7.84 7.26
CA ASP A 256 10.09 -6.96 6.22
C ASP A 256 9.04 -7.70 5.37
N ASP A 257 8.19 -6.97 4.66
CA ASP A 257 7.13 -7.55 3.82
C ASP A 257 7.65 -8.08 2.48
N TYR A 258 8.69 -7.47 1.89
CA TYR A 258 9.24 -7.85 0.60
C TYR A 258 10.68 -8.37 0.66
N GLY A 259 11.55 -7.79 1.48
CA GLY A 259 12.89 -8.32 1.71
C GLY A 259 13.88 -7.33 2.33
N LEU A 260 14.88 -7.89 3.01
CA LEU A 260 15.94 -7.12 3.66
C LEU A 260 17.18 -7.05 2.76
N LYS A 261 17.96 -5.96 2.87
CA LYS A 261 19.11 -5.70 1.98
C LYS A 261 20.43 -5.53 2.70
N ASN A 262 20.48 -4.71 3.76
CA ASN A 262 21.73 -4.42 4.45
C ASN A 262 21.49 -4.26 5.95
N LEU A 263 22.23 -5.02 6.75
CA LEU A 263 22.29 -4.88 8.20
C LEU A 263 23.65 -4.29 8.57
N SER A 264 23.66 -3.27 9.42
CA SER A 264 24.89 -2.70 9.96
C SER A 264 24.82 -2.51 11.46
N PHE A 265 25.96 -2.70 12.11
CA PHE A 265 26.23 -2.25 13.46
C PHE A 265 26.94 -0.90 13.39
N ASN A 266 26.36 0.11 14.03
CA ASN A 266 26.87 1.47 14.02
C ASN A 266 27.24 1.88 15.42
N TYR A 267 28.44 2.42 15.62
CA TYR A 267 28.87 2.90 16.92
C TYR A 267 29.64 4.22 16.82
N GLN A 268 29.61 4.98 17.91
CA GLN A 268 30.32 6.25 18.04
C GLN A 268 30.98 6.34 19.41
N LYS A 269 32.29 6.62 19.42
CA LYS A 269 33.06 6.85 20.65
C LYS A 269 32.97 8.32 21.05
N THR A 270 32.73 8.56 22.32
CA THR A 270 32.77 9.87 22.98
C THR A 270 33.83 9.79 24.07
N ASN A 271 34.81 10.69 24.04
CA ASN A 271 35.82 10.69 25.09
C ASN A 271 35.30 11.31 26.39
N SER A 272 36.03 11.14 27.49
CA SER A 272 35.72 11.73 28.80
C SER A 272 35.57 13.26 28.83
N ARG A 273 35.99 13.97 27.77
CA ARG A 273 35.78 15.43 27.60
C ARG A 273 34.54 15.77 26.78
N GLY A 274 33.73 14.78 26.42
CA GLY A 274 32.53 14.93 25.60
C GLY A 274 32.81 15.12 24.10
N GLN A 275 34.05 14.91 23.63
CA GLN A 275 34.37 15.01 22.20
C GLN A 275 34.00 13.71 21.50
N GLN A 276 33.10 13.83 20.52
CA GLN A 276 32.65 12.72 19.70
C GLN A 276 33.60 12.45 18.55
N GLN A 277 33.97 11.19 18.37
CA GLN A 277 34.69 10.71 17.20
C GLN A 277 33.71 10.46 16.03
N PRO A 278 34.20 10.33 14.78
CA PRO A 278 33.37 9.94 13.65
C PRO A 278 32.67 8.60 13.91
N PRO A 279 31.38 8.45 13.52
CA PRO A 279 30.69 7.17 13.64
C PRO A 279 31.33 6.13 12.72
N VAL A 280 31.38 4.89 13.20
CA VAL A 280 31.88 3.73 12.46
C VAL A 280 30.71 2.80 12.18
N SER A 281 30.63 2.31 10.94
CA SER A 281 29.59 1.39 10.49
C SER A 281 30.22 0.08 10.00
N THR A 282 29.80 -1.03 10.60
CA THR A 282 30.25 -2.38 10.26
C THR A 282 29.09 -3.16 9.66
N SER A 283 29.23 -3.62 8.42
CA SER A 283 28.20 -4.42 7.76
C SER A 283 28.18 -5.86 8.29
N ILE A 284 26.97 -6.35 8.57
CA ILE A 284 26.70 -7.72 8.99
C ILE A 284 26.10 -8.46 7.79
N LYS A 285 26.69 -9.61 7.44
CA LYS A 285 26.22 -10.42 6.30
C LYS A 285 24.85 -11.02 6.61
N ILE A 286 23.91 -10.85 5.68
CA ILE A 286 22.54 -11.38 5.77
C ILE A 286 22.15 -12.06 4.45
N SER A 287 21.20 -12.99 4.52
CA SER A 287 20.74 -13.80 3.38
C SER A 287 19.87 -13.04 2.38
N GLY A 288 19.37 -11.85 2.75
CA GLY A 288 18.43 -11.05 1.94
C GLY A 288 16.97 -11.51 2.03
N ASP A 289 16.65 -12.38 2.99
CA ASP A 289 15.29 -12.90 3.22
C ASP A 289 14.38 -11.86 3.86
N ARG A 290 13.07 -12.12 3.82
CA ARG A 290 12.05 -11.31 4.51
C ARG A 290 12.16 -11.34 6.02
N ASN A 291 12.68 -12.42 6.58
CA ASN A 291 12.91 -12.58 8.01
C ASN A 291 14.30 -13.15 8.20
N ILE A 292 15.09 -12.52 9.07
CA ILE A 292 16.44 -12.97 9.39
C ILE A 292 16.65 -12.97 10.90
N GLN A 293 17.46 -13.92 11.36
CA GLN A 293 18.08 -13.89 12.67
C GLN A 293 19.55 -13.50 12.48
N TYR A 294 20.06 -12.64 13.35
CA TYR A 294 21.45 -12.21 13.30
C TYR A 294 22.07 -12.26 14.69
N SER A 295 23.38 -12.47 14.71
CA SER A 295 24.20 -12.40 15.91
C SER A 295 25.45 -11.58 15.63
N TYR A 296 25.87 -10.80 16.60
CA TYR A 296 27.06 -9.95 16.48
C TYR A 296 27.83 -9.95 17.80
N ALA A 297 29.15 -10.14 17.72
CA ALA A 297 30.04 -10.02 18.86
C ALA A 297 30.82 -8.71 18.74
N PHE A 298 30.73 -7.87 19.76
CA PHE A 298 31.41 -6.59 19.82
C PHE A 298 32.55 -6.67 20.83
N ASN A 299 33.78 -6.57 20.32
CA ASN A 299 34.99 -6.60 21.13
C ASN A 299 35.39 -5.16 21.49
N LEU A 300 35.26 -4.81 22.77
CA LEU A 300 35.58 -3.46 23.26
C LEU A 300 37.09 -3.24 23.41
N GLU A 301 37.88 -4.31 23.53
CA GLU A 301 39.35 -4.21 23.66
C GLU A 301 40.01 -3.60 22.42
N GLU A 302 39.41 -3.85 21.25
CA GLU A 302 39.91 -3.33 19.96
C GLU A 302 39.76 -1.80 19.83
N LEU A 303 39.02 -1.15 20.73
CA LEU A 303 38.66 0.27 20.66
C LEU A 303 39.55 1.18 21.51
N ASP A 304 40.54 0.61 22.22
CA ASP A 304 41.50 1.32 23.07
C ASP A 304 40.79 2.40 23.92
N LEU A 305 39.75 1.97 24.65
CA LEU A 305 38.93 2.85 25.49
C LEU A 305 39.71 3.29 26.71
N LYS A 306 39.61 4.57 27.03
CA LYS A 306 40.18 5.13 28.26
C LYS A 306 39.10 5.23 29.33
N PRO A 307 39.45 5.15 30.63
CA PRO A 307 38.49 5.36 31.71
C PRO A 307 37.68 6.66 31.51
N GLY A 308 36.36 6.57 31.63
CA GLY A 308 35.42 7.65 31.36
C GLY A 308 35.06 7.87 29.88
N ASP A 309 35.55 7.04 28.95
CA ASP A 309 35.05 7.04 27.57
C ASP A 309 33.70 6.31 27.48
N GLN A 310 32.82 6.82 26.61
CA GLN A 310 31.51 6.27 26.33
C GLN A 310 31.40 5.82 24.88
N ILE A 311 30.69 4.73 24.63
CA ILE A 311 30.29 4.28 23.30
C ILE A 311 28.77 4.28 23.22
N SER A 312 28.24 4.97 22.20
CA SER A 312 26.84 4.82 21.78
C SER A 312 26.77 3.93 20.56
N TYR A 313 25.89 2.93 20.55
CA TYR A 313 25.76 2.00 19.42
C TYR A 313 24.32 1.58 19.16
N PHE A 314 24.05 1.19 17.91
CA PHE A 314 22.76 0.68 17.46
C PHE A 314 22.92 -0.20 16.22
N PHE A 315 21.92 -1.06 15.98
CA PHE A 315 21.81 -1.81 14.73
C PHE A 315 20.86 -1.07 13.79
N GLU A 316 21.19 -1.04 12.50
CA GLU A 316 20.35 -0.46 11.45
C GLU A 316 20.16 -1.47 10.33
N ILE A 317 18.92 -1.65 9.90
CA ILE A 317 18.54 -2.49 8.78
C ILE A 317 17.91 -1.65 7.68
N PHE A 318 18.23 -1.97 6.43
CA PHE A 318 17.62 -1.41 5.23
C PHE A 318 16.84 -2.48 4.46
N ASP A 319 15.68 -2.11 3.97
CA ASP A 319 14.87 -2.95 3.07
C ASP A 319 15.31 -2.88 1.60
N ASN A 320 14.59 -3.59 0.75
CA ASN A 320 14.81 -3.65 -0.69
C ASN A 320 13.85 -2.75 -1.52
N ASP A 321 13.15 -1.79 -0.90
CA ASP A 321 12.20 -0.89 -1.59
C ASP A 321 12.92 -0.12 -2.71
N ALA A 322 12.52 -0.39 -3.95
CA ALA A 322 13.07 0.23 -5.15
C ALA A 322 12.24 1.41 -5.67
N ILE A 323 11.05 1.64 -5.11
CA ILE A 323 10.11 2.69 -5.53
C ILE A 323 10.42 3.99 -4.81
N ASN A 324 10.48 3.93 -3.48
CA ASN A 324 10.73 5.09 -2.62
C ASN A 324 12.22 5.21 -2.24
N GLY A 325 13.01 4.18 -2.55
CA GLY A 325 14.37 3.98 -2.06
C GLY A 325 14.37 3.20 -0.74
N SER A 326 15.48 2.53 -0.45
CA SER A 326 15.60 1.67 0.73
C SER A 326 15.26 2.44 2.00
N LYS A 327 14.20 2.03 2.71
CA LYS A 327 13.85 2.60 4.02
C LYS A 327 14.68 1.89 5.08
N SER A 328 14.91 2.56 6.19
CA SER A 328 15.68 2.02 7.30
C SER A 328 14.89 1.95 8.60
N ALA A 329 15.27 0.98 9.42
CA ALA A 329 14.83 0.86 10.80
C ALA A 329 16.05 0.62 11.69
N ARG A 330 16.00 1.17 12.90
CA ARG A 330 17.10 1.08 13.86
C ARG A 330 16.61 0.63 15.23
N THR A 331 17.48 -0.06 15.94
CA THR A 331 17.25 -0.37 17.34
C THR A 331 17.33 0.89 18.21
N GLN A 332 16.92 0.77 19.47
CA GLN A 332 17.24 1.81 20.45
C GLN A 332 18.76 1.97 20.54
N VAL A 333 19.20 3.22 20.77
CA VAL A 333 20.61 3.51 21.00
C VAL A 333 20.97 3.00 22.39
N MET A 334 21.90 2.06 22.42
CA MET A 334 22.47 1.52 23.65
C MET A 334 23.78 2.23 23.94
N ASN A 335 24.15 2.30 25.21
CA ASN A 335 25.37 2.95 25.66
C ASN A 335 26.18 1.99 26.50
N TYR A 336 27.49 1.98 26.26
CA TYR A 336 28.48 1.38 27.14
C TYR A 336 29.38 2.49 27.65
N GLU A 337 29.56 2.54 28.96
CA GLU A 337 30.44 3.51 29.61
C GLU A 337 31.51 2.74 30.35
N LEU A 338 32.77 3.07 30.06
CA LEU A 338 33.87 2.52 30.83
C LEU A 338 34.01 3.36 32.10
N PRO A 339 33.89 2.78 33.30
CA PRO A 339 33.98 3.53 34.55
C PRO A 339 35.24 4.41 34.59
N SER A 340 35.08 5.60 35.14
CA SER A 340 36.20 6.52 35.35
C SER A 340 37.17 6.00 36.41
N ILE A 341 38.39 6.54 36.47
CA ILE A 341 39.36 6.16 37.50
C ILE A 341 38.79 6.43 38.91
N GLU A 342 38.12 7.56 39.10
CA GLU A 342 37.49 7.91 40.39
C GLU A 342 36.38 6.91 40.77
N GLU A 343 35.54 6.50 39.81
CA GLU A 343 34.49 5.50 40.07
C GLU A 343 35.07 4.10 40.32
N LEU A 344 36.16 3.73 39.64
CA LEU A 344 36.86 2.47 39.90
C LEU A 344 37.50 2.50 41.28
N GLU A 345 38.16 3.60 41.67
CA GLU A 345 38.71 3.78 43.02
C GLU A 345 37.61 3.71 44.08
N GLU A 346 36.46 4.36 43.86
CA GLU A 346 35.32 4.30 44.79
C GLU A 346 34.73 2.88 44.89
N GLN A 347 34.57 2.17 43.78
CA GLN A 347 34.11 0.77 43.78
C GLN A 347 35.08 -0.13 44.53
N GLU A 348 36.39 0.04 44.30
CA GLU A 348 37.41 -0.76 44.97
C GLU A 348 37.51 -0.42 46.47
N GLU A 349 37.27 0.84 46.86
CA GLU A 349 37.18 1.27 48.25
C GLU A 349 35.93 0.69 48.94
N GLN A 350 34.77 0.74 48.28
CA GLN A 350 33.53 0.12 48.78
C GLN A 350 33.71 -1.39 48.97
N ASN A 351 34.26 -2.09 47.97
CA ASN A 351 34.59 -3.51 48.08
C ASN A 351 35.56 -3.78 49.24
N SER A 352 36.58 -2.93 49.41
CA SER A 352 37.54 -3.04 50.51
C SER A 352 36.87 -2.90 51.87
N ASP A 353 35.93 -1.97 52.00
CA ASP A 353 35.20 -1.72 53.25
C ASP A 353 34.19 -2.84 53.57
N GLU A 354 33.51 -3.39 52.56
CA GLU A 354 32.67 -4.58 52.73
C GLU A 354 33.50 -5.78 53.22
N ILE A 355 34.68 -6.02 52.63
CA ILE A 355 35.57 -7.09 53.06
C ILE A 355 36.07 -6.83 54.50
N LYS A 356 36.41 -5.59 54.86
CA LYS A 356 36.82 -5.24 56.25
C LYS A 356 35.71 -5.52 57.24
N GLU A 357 34.46 -5.16 56.94
CA GLU A 357 33.35 -5.43 57.85
C GLU A 357 33.09 -6.94 57.97
N GLN A 358 33.15 -7.69 56.86
CA GLN A 358 33.06 -9.16 56.88
C GLN A 358 34.18 -9.81 57.72
N LEU A 359 35.42 -9.32 57.62
CA LEU A 359 36.55 -9.78 58.43
C LEU A 359 36.37 -9.43 59.91
N LYS A 360 35.84 -8.25 60.23
CA LYS A 360 35.57 -7.82 61.60
C LYS A 360 34.44 -8.63 62.25
N GLU A 361 33.40 -8.95 61.51
CA GLU A 361 32.37 -9.90 61.94
C GLU A 361 32.96 -11.30 62.17
N SER A 362 33.81 -11.76 61.25
CA SER A 362 34.52 -13.04 61.37
C SER A 362 35.43 -13.07 62.62
N LEU A 363 36.12 -11.97 62.93
CA LEU A 363 36.95 -11.85 64.15
C LEU A 363 36.11 -11.84 65.43
N LYS A 364 34.93 -11.20 65.41
CA LYS A 364 33.99 -11.23 66.54
C LYS A 364 33.46 -12.64 66.78
N GLU A 365 33.14 -13.35 65.71
CA GLU A 365 32.71 -14.75 65.77
C GLU A 365 33.85 -15.67 66.26
N SER A 366 35.09 -15.44 65.79
CA SER A 366 36.29 -16.14 66.28
C SER A 366 36.44 -16.02 67.80
N ARG A 367 36.30 -14.79 68.34
CA ARG A 367 36.35 -14.55 69.80
C ARG A 367 35.22 -15.27 70.54
N ARG A 368 34.00 -15.27 69.98
CA ARG A 368 32.85 -15.99 70.55
C ARG A 368 33.13 -17.49 70.63
N ILE A 369 33.65 -18.08 69.55
CA ILE A 369 34.05 -19.50 69.51
C ILE A 369 35.16 -19.79 70.53
N GLN A 370 36.17 -18.90 70.66
CA GLN A 370 37.22 -19.05 71.67
C GLN A 370 36.68 -19.03 73.11
N GLU A 371 35.75 -18.13 73.42
CA GLU A 371 35.10 -18.08 74.73
C GLU A 371 34.25 -19.32 75.00
N GLU A 372 33.49 -19.79 74.01
CA GLU A 372 32.69 -21.01 74.12
C GLU A 372 33.56 -22.24 74.28
N MET A 373 34.69 -22.33 73.56
CA MET A 373 35.69 -23.37 73.75
C MET A 373 36.33 -23.33 75.14
N LYS A 374 36.60 -22.14 75.69
CA LYS A 374 37.11 -21.99 77.06
C LYS A 374 36.10 -22.47 78.10
N LYS A 375 34.83 -22.06 77.98
CA LYS A 375 33.73 -22.51 78.84
C LYS A 375 33.54 -24.02 78.75
N LEU A 376 33.59 -24.57 77.54
CA LEU A 376 33.49 -26.01 77.30
C LEU A 376 34.66 -26.77 77.94
N ARG A 377 35.89 -26.24 77.82
CA ARG A 377 37.08 -26.79 78.48
C ARG A 377 36.95 -26.78 80.01
N GLU A 378 36.48 -25.69 80.60
CA GLU A 378 36.25 -25.60 82.06
C GLU A 378 35.17 -26.59 82.53
N LYS A 379 34.08 -26.74 81.76
CA LYS A 379 33.01 -27.72 82.00
C LYS A 379 33.54 -29.16 81.92
N MET A 380 34.39 -29.47 80.93
CA MET A 380 35.04 -30.78 80.80
C MET A 380 35.97 -31.10 81.97
N LEU A 381 36.67 -30.10 82.54
CA LEU A 381 37.56 -30.30 83.70
C LEU A 381 36.80 -30.61 85.00
N GLN A 382 35.52 -30.24 85.09
CA GLN A 382 34.67 -30.48 86.26
C GLN A 382 33.89 -31.80 86.18
N GLN A 383 33.82 -32.43 85.00
CA GLN A 383 33.12 -33.69 84.78
C GLN A 383 34.09 -34.88 84.86
N LYS A 384 33.70 -35.96 85.56
CA LYS A 384 34.50 -37.20 85.64
C LYS A 384 34.48 -38.03 84.35
N GLU A 385 33.40 -37.93 83.57
CA GLU A 385 33.24 -38.59 82.27
C GLU A 385 32.47 -37.67 81.31
N MET A 386 32.82 -37.71 80.02
CA MET A 386 32.26 -36.81 79.01
C MET A 386 30.87 -37.27 78.56
N ASP A 387 29.84 -36.50 78.91
CA ASP A 387 28.46 -36.79 78.51
C ASP A 387 28.21 -36.53 77.00
N TRP A 388 27.13 -37.12 76.48
CA TRP A 388 26.76 -37.01 75.05
C TRP A 388 26.47 -35.56 74.62
N GLN A 389 25.89 -34.75 75.52
CA GLN A 389 25.57 -33.36 75.25
C GLN A 389 26.83 -32.52 75.02
N THR A 390 27.88 -32.77 75.80
CA THR A 390 29.19 -32.13 75.72
C THR A 390 29.94 -32.53 74.44
N LYS A 391 29.81 -33.79 73.98
CA LYS A 391 30.33 -34.21 72.66
C LYS A 391 29.68 -33.46 71.50
N LYS A 392 28.35 -33.33 71.53
CA LYS A 392 27.60 -32.61 70.49
C LYS A 392 27.91 -31.10 70.47
N GLU A 393 28.14 -30.52 71.65
CA GLU A 393 28.57 -29.12 71.80
C GLU A 393 29.96 -28.89 71.21
N LEU A 394 30.91 -29.80 71.44
CA LEU A 394 32.24 -29.77 70.81
C LEU A 394 32.17 -29.90 69.28
N GLU A 395 31.41 -30.87 68.78
CA GLU A 395 31.24 -31.10 67.34
C GLU A 395 30.67 -29.87 66.64
N LYS A 396 29.68 -29.21 67.25
CA LYS A 396 29.11 -27.96 66.74
C LYS A 396 30.16 -26.84 66.70
N LEU A 397 30.97 -26.68 67.74
CA LEU A 397 32.02 -25.64 67.78
C LEU A 397 33.13 -25.89 66.75
N LEU A 398 33.53 -27.15 66.54
CA LEU A 398 34.51 -27.51 65.51
C LEU A 398 33.98 -27.24 64.10
N GLU A 399 32.70 -27.52 63.85
CA GLU A 399 32.05 -27.22 62.57
C GLU A 399 31.96 -25.69 62.34
N GLN A 400 31.63 -24.93 63.37
CA GLN A 400 31.62 -23.45 63.31
C GLN A 400 33.03 -22.90 63.07
N GLN A 401 34.05 -23.44 63.74
CA GLN A 401 35.45 -23.05 63.53
C GLN A 401 35.89 -23.33 62.09
N LYS A 402 35.51 -24.48 61.53
CA LYS A 402 35.87 -24.84 60.16
C LYS A 402 35.22 -23.92 59.13
N LYS A 403 33.92 -23.63 59.28
CA LYS A 403 33.21 -22.68 58.41
C LYS A 403 33.81 -21.29 58.47
N LEU A 404 34.11 -20.82 59.68
CA LEU A 404 34.74 -19.53 59.88
C LEU A 404 36.13 -19.46 59.22
N GLN A 405 36.91 -20.54 59.29
CA GLN A 405 38.20 -20.61 58.60
C GLN A 405 38.06 -20.52 57.07
N GLU A 406 37.05 -21.18 56.50
CA GLU A 406 36.74 -21.09 55.06
C GLU A 406 36.29 -19.68 54.66
N GLU A 407 35.47 -19.02 55.48
CA GLU A 407 35.02 -17.64 55.23
C GLU A 407 36.18 -16.64 55.29
N ILE A 408 37.06 -16.76 56.30
CA ILE A 408 38.26 -15.93 56.43
C ILE A 408 39.20 -16.13 55.24
N ASN A 409 39.41 -17.38 54.81
CA ASN A 409 40.27 -17.66 53.66
C ASN A 409 39.71 -17.05 52.36
N LYS A 410 38.39 -17.16 52.12
CA LYS A 410 37.74 -16.53 50.95
C LYS A 410 37.79 -15.00 50.99
N ALA A 411 37.54 -14.41 52.16
CA ALA A 411 37.63 -12.96 52.34
C ALA A 411 39.06 -12.48 52.10
N LYS A 412 40.07 -13.25 52.54
CA LYS A 412 41.48 -12.96 52.30
C LYS A 412 41.83 -13.01 50.80
N GLU A 413 41.41 -14.06 50.09
CA GLU A 413 41.64 -14.18 48.64
C GLU A 413 41.02 -13.00 47.88
N LYS A 414 39.76 -12.66 48.18
CA LYS A 414 39.08 -11.49 47.58
C LYS A 414 39.77 -10.16 47.89
N PHE A 415 40.30 -10.01 49.10
CA PHE A 415 41.03 -8.80 49.47
C PHE A 415 42.36 -8.67 48.73
N GLU A 416 43.12 -9.78 48.61
CA GLU A 416 44.36 -9.81 47.83
C GLU A 416 44.10 -9.51 46.35
N GLU A 417 43.01 -10.02 45.78
CA GLU A 417 42.58 -9.74 44.40
C GLU A 417 42.19 -8.26 44.19
N ASN A 418 41.35 -7.69 45.07
CA ASN A 418 40.98 -6.27 45.05
C ASN A 418 42.22 -5.36 45.10
N LEU A 419 43.18 -5.69 45.96
CA LEU A 419 44.42 -4.94 46.12
C LEU A 419 45.32 -5.01 44.87
N GLN A 420 45.38 -6.16 44.20
CA GLN A 420 46.07 -6.30 42.92
C GLN A 420 45.41 -5.44 41.83
N ASN A 421 44.08 -5.32 41.83
CA ASN A 421 43.36 -4.46 40.90
C ASN A 421 43.63 -2.97 41.18
N GLN A 422 43.66 -2.54 42.45
CA GLN A 422 44.03 -1.17 42.85
C GLN A 422 45.48 -0.80 42.47
N GLU A 423 46.42 -1.74 42.60
CA GLU A 423 47.83 -1.55 42.19
C GLU A 423 47.99 -1.42 40.66
N GLN A 424 47.07 -1.98 39.88
CA GLN A 424 47.06 -1.83 38.42
C GLN A 424 46.42 -0.51 37.97
N LEU A 425 45.47 0.02 38.76
CA LEU A 425 44.77 1.28 38.47
C LEU A 425 45.57 2.53 38.89
N SER A 426 46.40 2.42 39.94
CA SER A 426 47.18 3.53 40.49
C SER A 426 48.67 3.19 40.59
N GLU A 427 49.56 4.09 40.16
CA GLU A 427 51.01 3.93 40.39
C GLU A 427 51.31 4.02 41.89
N LYS A 428 51.42 2.86 42.56
CA LYS A 428 51.94 2.67 43.93
C LYS A 428 51.65 3.82 44.90
N SER A 429 50.39 3.93 45.34
CA SER A 429 50.06 4.83 46.45
C SER A 429 50.57 4.25 47.79
N GLU A 430 51.13 5.12 48.63
CA GLU A 430 51.57 4.79 50.00
C GLU A 430 50.39 4.23 50.85
N GLU A 431 49.17 4.59 50.46
CA GLU A 431 47.92 4.14 51.07
C GLU A 431 47.64 2.64 50.87
N ILE A 432 48.00 2.07 49.70
CA ILE A 432 47.86 0.63 49.43
C ILE A 432 48.77 -0.18 50.36
N LEU A 433 50.00 0.29 50.61
CA LEU A 433 50.94 -0.33 51.53
C LEU A 433 50.41 -0.29 52.98
N GLU A 434 49.82 0.83 53.41
CA GLU A 434 49.18 0.90 54.72
C GLU A 434 47.98 -0.07 54.85
N LYS A 435 47.19 -0.23 53.79
CA LYS A 435 46.06 -1.18 53.77
C LYS A 435 46.56 -2.64 53.89
N GLN A 436 47.67 -3.00 53.22
CA GLN A 436 48.34 -4.30 53.36
C GLN A 436 48.79 -4.55 54.81
N GLU A 437 49.45 -3.57 55.43
CA GLU A 437 49.95 -3.70 56.79
C GLU A 437 48.82 -3.87 57.82
N LYS A 438 47.75 -3.07 57.71
CA LYS A 438 46.57 -3.17 58.58
C LYS A 438 45.90 -4.54 58.49
N LEU A 439 45.83 -5.15 57.30
CA LEU A 439 45.31 -6.51 57.15
C LEU A 439 46.18 -7.53 57.90
N GLN A 440 47.51 -7.46 57.71
CA GLN A 440 48.44 -8.36 58.41
C GLN A 440 48.35 -8.20 59.93
N GLU A 441 48.11 -6.99 60.43
CA GLU A 441 47.91 -6.75 61.85
C GLU A 441 46.59 -7.39 62.35
N LEU A 442 45.50 -7.23 61.60
CA LEU A 442 44.19 -7.81 61.95
C LEU A 442 44.23 -9.35 61.98
N LEU A 443 45.03 -9.99 61.12
CA LEU A 443 45.17 -11.45 61.07
C LEU A 443 46.15 -12.03 62.10
N ARG A 444 47.03 -11.20 62.67
CA ARG A 444 48.00 -11.62 63.70
C ARG A 444 47.46 -11.55 65.13
N ARG A 445 46.36 -10.84 65.35
CA ARG A 445 45.68 -10.70 66.64
C ARG A 445 44.56 -11.71 66.79
#